data_AF-A0A5A7UZB2-F1
#
_entry.id   AF-A0A5A7UZB2-F1
#
_cell.length_a   1.000
_cell.length_b   1.000
_cell.length_c   1.000
_cell.angle_alpha   90.00
_cell.angle_beta   90.00
_cell.angle_gamma   90.00
#
_symmetry.space_group_name_H-M   'P 1'
#
loop_
_entity.id
_entity.type
_entity.pdbx_description
1 polymer ?
#
loop_
_entity_poly.entity_id
_entity_poly.type
_entity_poly.pdbx_seq_one_letter_code
_entity_poly.pdbx_strand_id
1 'polypeptide(L)' 'MAMRSFVTRQEKMPPRRGSRRGGGRGGKEAGRIQPEEQPVVQAANPNAPVTQADFAAMEQPYQDMLQAALAIFLAAQQT' A
#
# COMPACT_ATOMS: atom_id res chain seq x y z
N MET A 1 5.93 13.47 56.37
CA MET A 1 6.18 14.88 56.74
C MET A 1 6.95 15.54 55.60
N ALA A 2 6.42 16.65 55.07
CA ALA A 2 7.05 17.72 54.28
C ALA A 2 7.80 17.42 52.95
N MET A 3 7.17 17.91 51.87
CA MET A 3 7.75 18.33 50.60
C MET A 3 8.89 19.35 50.81
N ARG A 4 9.95 19.31 49.99
CA ARG A 4 10.77 20.47 49.59
C ARG A 4 11.70 20.12 48.42
N SER A 5 11.33 20.66 47.28
CA SER A 5 12.01 20.70 45.99
C SER A 5 13.09 21.80 45.93
N PHE A 6 13.72 21.87 44.76
CA PHE A 6 14.22 23.07 44.06
C PHE A 6 15.74 23.20 43.91
N VAL A 7 16.18 22.90 42.68
CA VAL A 7 16.98 23.80 41.84
C VAL A 7 18.38 24.17 42.37
N THR A 8 19.35 23.31 42.08
CA THR A 8 20.75 23.70 41.84
C THR A 8 21.35 22.83 40.72
N ARG A 9 20.81 22.95 39.51
CA ARG A 9 21.55 22.54 38.30
C ARG A 9 21.19 23.40 37.09
N GLN A 10 21.05 24.69 37.33
CA GLN A 10 21.05 25.70 36.28
C GLN A 10 22.48 26.24 36.14
N GLU A 11 22.87 26.52 34.89
CA GLU A 11 24.10 27.16 34.45
C GLU A 11 25.17 26.25 33.80
N LYS A 12 24.83 25.65 32.66
CA LYS A 12 25.79 25.36 31.59
C LYS A 12 25.07 25.34 30.23
N MET A 13 24.81 26.51 29.65
CA MET A 13 24.44 26.63 28.24
C MET A 13 25.59 27.33 27.48
N PRO A 14 26.22 26.69 26.46
CA PRO A 14 27.09 27.38 25.51
C PRO A 14 26.30 28.04 24.36
N PRO A 15 26.82 29.12 23.76
CA PRO A 15 26.10 29.91 22.76
C PRO A 15 25.95 29.22 21.40
N ARG A 16 24.80 29.47 20.76
CA ARG A 16 24.38 29.00 19.43
C ARG A 16 24.93 29.91 18.30
N ARG A 17 25.64 29.34 17.31
CA ARG A 17 25.90 29.83 15.92
C ARG A 17 26.98 28.92 15.30
N GLY A 18 26.96 28.39 14.07
CA GLY A 18 26.13 28.44 12.87
C GLY A 18 27.02 27.98 11.69
N SER A 19 26.41 27.57 10.55
CA SER A 19 27.02 27.25 9.25
C SER A 19 27.66 25.85 9.04
N ARG A 20 26.85 24.89 8.58
CA ARG A 20 27.31 23.97 7.51
C ARG A 20 26.40 24.11 6.30
N ARG A 21 26.97 24.77 5.29
CA ARG A 21 26.40 25.08 3.98
C ARG A 21 26.07 23.79 3.24
N GLY A 22 25.02 23.86 2.43
CA GLY A 22 24.35 22.73 1.83
C GLY A 22 25.21 21.82 0.96
N GLY A 23 24.82 20.55 1.00
CA GLY A 23 25.10 19.52 0.00
C GLY A 23 24.08 18.41 0.24
N GLY A 24 23.35 17.86 -0.73
CA GLY A 24 23.44 18.03 -2.16
C GLY A 24 22.03 18.10 -2.78
N ARG A 25 21.93 18.89 -3.84
CA ARG A 25 20.87 18.77 -4.81
C ARG A 25 21.04 17.45 -5.55
N GLY A 26 19.94 16.76 -5.81
CA GLY A 26 19.83 15.91 -6.98
C GLY A 26 20.05 14.42 -6.75
N GLY A 27 19.34 13.82 -5.80
CA GLY A 27 18.90 12.43 -5.95
C GLY A 27 17.76 12.39 -6.95
N LYS A 28 18.06 12.59 -8.24
CA LYS A 28 17.11 12.42 -9.33
C LYS A 28 16.70 10.95 -9.37
N GLU A 29 15.53 10.68 -8.81
CA GLU A 29 14.47 9.87 -9.41
C GLU A 29 14.90 9.14 -10.70
N ALA A 30 15.44 7.94 -10.57
CA ALA A 30 15.69 7.02 -11.68
C ALA A 30 15.71 5.59 -11.16
N GLY A 31 14.54 5.17 -10.71
CA GLY A 31 14.26 3.82 -10.26
C GLY A 31 12.76 3.58 -10.21
N ARG A 32 12.00 4.16 -11.15
CA ARG A 32 10.67 3.65 -11.49
C ARG A 32 10.88 2.33 -12.21
N ILE A 33 11.34 1.32 -11.46
CA ILE A 33 10.96 -0.05 -11.76
C ILE A 33 9.45 0.00 -11.69
N GLN A 34 8.84 -0.33 -12.81
CA GLN A 34 7.45 -0.12 -13.10
C GLN A 34 6.60 -0.47 -11.87
N PRO A 35 5.69 0.41 -11.41
CA PRO A 35 4.49 -0.10 -10.80
C PRO A 35 3.72 -0.78 -11.94
N GLU A 36 4.16 -1.97 -12.32
CA GLU A 36 3.37 -2.90 -13.10
C GLU A 36 2.20 -3.22 -12.16
N GLU A 37 1.16 -2.40 -12.34
CA GLU A 37 -0.05 -2.32 -11.54
C GLU A 37 0.21 -2.45 -10.04
N GLN A 38 0.51 -1.32 -9.38
CA GLN A 38 -0.11 -1.18 -8.06
C GLN A 38 -1.59 -1.44 -8.33
N PRO A 39 -2.20 -2.54 -7.82
CA PRO A 39 -3.64 -2.63 -7.87
C PRO A 39 -4.05 -1.37 -7.15
N VAL A 40 -4.65 -0.44 -7.89
CA VAL A 40 -5.35 0.69 -7.29
C VAL A 40 -6.22 -0.02 -6.28
N VAL A 41 -5.86 0.11 -5.00
CA VAL A 41 -6.71 -0.33 -3.92
C VAL A 41 -7.88 0.63 -4.07
N GLN A 42 -8.81 0.26 -4.95
CA GLN A 42 -10.12 0.85 -4.98
C GLN A 42 -10.54 0.69 -3.54
N ALA A 43 -10.65 1.81 -2.85
CA ALA A 43 -11.34 1.85 -1.58
C ALA A 43 -12.79 1.48 -1.92
N ALA A 44 -13.03 0.19 -2.14
CA ALA A 44 -14.33 -0.37 -2.40
C ALA A 44 -15.11 0.01 -1.16
N ASN A 45 -16.02 0.98 -1.33
CA ASN A 45 -16.85 1.42 -0.24
C ASN A 45 -17.61 0.18 0.23
N PRO A 46 -17.34 -0.36 1.44
CA PRO A 46 -17.98 -1.57 1.91
C PRO A 46 -19.49 -1.38 2.10
N ASN A 47 -19.95 -0.12 2.07
CA ASN A 47 -21.34 0.29 2.12
C ASN A 47 -21.96 0.53 0.73
N ALA A 48 -21.20 0.40 -0.36
CA ALA A 48 -21.76 0.50 -1.70
C ALA A 48 -22.59 -0.75 -2.00
N PRO A 49 -23.83 -0.60 -2.52
CA PRO A 49 -24.61 -1.74 -2.94
C PRO A 49 -23.92 -2.42 -4.13
N VAL A 50 -23.57 -3.69 -3.98
CA VAL A 50 -23.06 -4.50 -5.08
C VAL A 50 -24.19 -4.66 -6.09
N THR A 51 -23.95 -4.22 -7.33
CA THR A 51 -24.97 -4.30 -8.38
C THR A 51 -24.98 -5.68 -9.01
N GLN A 52 -26.09 -6.05 -9.66
CA GLN A 52 -26.19 -7.33 -10.37
C GLN A 52 -25.12 -7.49 -11.46
N ALA A 53 -24.71 -6.38 -12.10
CA ALA A 53 -23.64 -6.39 -13.10
C ALA A 53 -22.28 -6.73 -12.48
N ASP A 54 -22.02 -6.29 -11.25
CA ASP A 54 -20.78 -6.61 -10.54
C ASP A 54 -20.73 -8.09 -10.16
N PHE A 55 -21.85 -8.66 -9.71
CA PHE A 55 -21.96 -10.10 -9.50
C PHE A 55 -21.73 -10.90 -10.78
N ALA A 56 -22.35 -10.48 -11.89
CA ALA A 56 -22.12 -11.12 -13.19
C ALA A 56 -20.65 -11.04 -13.62
N ALA A 57 -19.99 -9.89 -13.43
CA ALA A 57 -18.57 -9.73 -13.73
C ALA A 57 -17.66 -10.63 -12.87
N MET A 58 -18.05 -10.89 -11.62
CA MET A 58 -17.33 -11.81 -10.72
C MET A 58 -17.60 -13.29 -11.06
N GLU A 59 -18.81 -13.63 -11.52
CA GLU A 59 -19.18 -15.02 -11.85
C GLU A 59 -18.78 -15.45 -13.26
N GLN A 60 -18.68 -14.52 -14.21
CA GLN A 60 -18.30 -14.83 -15.59
C GLN A 60 -16.95 -15.56 -15.74
N PRO A 61 -15.83 -15.14 -15.11
CA PRO A 61 -14.57 -15.87 -15.24
C PRO A 61 -14.65 -17.28 -14.64
N TYR A 62 -15.50 -17.49 -13.62
CA TYR A 62 -15.72 -18.81 -13.04
C TYR A 62 -16.48 -19.74 -14.00
N GLN A 63 -17.53 -19.23 -14.64
CA GLN A 63 -18.28 -19.97 -15.66
C GLN A 63 -17.40 -20.32 -16.87
N ASP A 64 -16.59 -19.37 -17.34
CA ASP A 64 -15.69 -19.58 -18.47
C ASP A 64 -14.63 -20.66 -18.16
N MET A 65 -14.03 -20.58 -16.97
CA MET A 65 -13.07 -21.60 -16.50
C MET A 65 -13.72 -22.99 -16.39
N LEU A 66 -14.93 -23.07 -15.84
CA LEU A 66 -15.66 -24.34 -15.75
C LEU A 66 -15.97 -24.90 -17.14
N GLN A 67 -16.42 -24.06 -18.07
CA GLN A 67 -16.71 -24.49 -19.43
C GLN A 67 -15.46 -25.00 -20.15
N ALA A 68 -14.32 -24.31 -19.99
CA ALA A 68 -13.04 -24.75 -20.53
C ALA A 68 -12.58 -26.08 -19.93
N ALA A 69 -12.65 -26.24 -18.61
CA ALA A 69 -12.28 -27.46 -17.92
C ALA A 69 -13.16 -28.66 -18.34
N LEU A 70 -14.46 -28.43 -18.47
CA LEU A 70 -15.41 -29.45 -18.95
C LEU A 70 -15.13 -29.86 -20.40
N ALA A 71 -14.80 -28.91 -21.27
CA ALA A 71 -14.43 -29.21 -22.65
C ALA A 71 -13.20 -30.13 -22.72
N ILE A 72 -12.17 -29.86 -21.89
CA ILE A 72 -10.97 -30.69 -21.79
C ILE A 72 -11.33 -32.09 -21.27
N PHE A 73 -12.13 -32.18 -20.20
CA PHE A 73 -12.56 -33.45 -19.64
C PHE A 73 -13.33 -34.29 -20.66
N LEU A 74 -14.29 -33.71 -21.36
CA LEU A 74 -15.08 -34.40 -22.37
C LEU A 74 -14.23 -34.83 -23.56
N ALA A 75 -13.24 -34.03 -23.97
CA ALA A 75 -12.32 -34.42 -25.04
C ALA A 75 -11.45 -35.62 -24.65
N ALA A 76 -11.01 -35.70 -23.39
CA ALA A 76 -10.24 -36.83 -22.87
C ALA A 76 -11.06 -38.12 -22.71
N GLN A 77 -12.39 -38.02 -22.60
CA GLN A 77 -13.29 -39.18 -22.48
C GLN A 77 -13.69 -39.79 -23.83
N GLN A 78 -13.40 -39.11 -24.95
CA GLN A 78 -13.79 -39.53 -26.31
C GLN A 78 -12.72 -40.38 -27.03
N THR A 79 -11.62 -40.69 -26.35
CA THR A 79 -10.55 -41.59 -26.82
C THR A 79 -10.77 -43.02 -26.32
#